data_AF-A0A3A6R5R2-F1
#
_entry.id   AF-A0A3A6R5R2-F1
#
_cell.length_a   1.000
_cell.length_b   1.000
_cell.length_c   1.000
_cell.angle_alpha   90.00
_cell.angle_beta   90.00
_cell.angle_gamma   90.00
#
_symmetry.space_group_name_H-M   'P 1'
#
loop_
_entity.id
_entity.type
_entity.pdbx_description
1 polymer ?
#
loop_
_entity_poly.entity_id
_entity_poly.type
_entity_poly.pdbx_seq_one_letter_code
_entity_poly.pdbx_strand_id
1 'polypeptide(L)'
;MWMRKRRESLVQDLYETVEDLRVLADQLMELSLEMAKKDLRREAQSTTRMVLTVQEREAVLRKHADRLSKTGNLGRRVTDHLQERALQATGDTGPMA
;
A
#
# COMPACT_ATOMS: atom_id res chain seq x y z
N MET A 1 4.09 6.54 20.43
CA MET A 1 4.74 5.47 19.63
C MET A 1 3.74 4.45 19.05
N TRP A 2 2.70 4.05 19.80
CA TRP A 2 1.69 3.03 19.39
C TRP A 2 0.97 3.30 18.05
N MET A 3 0.47 4.52 17.82
CA MET A 3 -0.19 4.91 16.56
C MET A 3 0.71 4.76 15.32
N ARG A 4 2.03 4.97 15.47
CA ARG A 4 3.01 4.87 14.38
C ARG A 4 3.20 3.41 13.97
N LYS A 5 3.42 2.52 14.95
CA LYS A 5 3.56 1.07 14.72
C LYS A 5 2.30 0.48 14.07
N ARG A 6 1.13 0.90 14.51
CA ARG A 6 -0.16 0.46 13.93
C ARG A 6 -0.33 0.89 12.47
N ARG A 7 0.12 2.10 12.11
CA ARG A 7 0.08 2.58 10.72
C ARG A 7 1.08 1.86 9.83
N GLU A 8 2.31 1.67 10.30
CA GLU A 8 3.34 0.94 9.54
C GLU A 8 2.92 -0.51 9.28
N SER A 9 2.34 -1.18 10.29
CA SER A 9 1.70 -2.49 10.14
C SER A 9 0.58 -2.46 9.11
N LEU A 10 -0.35 -1.50 9.19
CA LEU A 10 -1.45 -1.39 8.21
C LEU A 10 -0.93 -1.19 6.78
N VAL A 11 0.11 -0.38 6.58
CA VAL A 11 0.71 -0.17 5.25
C VAL A 11 1.30 -1.49 4.73
N GLN A 12 1.94 -2.27 5.59
CA GLN A 12 2.45 -3.59 5.24
C GLN A 12 1.31 -4.55 4.87
N ASP A 13 0.30 -4.70 5.72
CA ASP A 13 -0.86 -5.57 5.48
C ASP A 13 -1.57 -5.22 4.15
N LEU A 14 -1.65 -3.92 3.81
CA LEU A 14 -2.20 -3.46 2.54
C LEU A 14 -1.34 -3.86 1.34
N TYR A 15 -0.01 -3.82 1.45
CA TYR A 15 0.87 -4.29 0.38
C TYR A 15 0.86 -5.80 0.22
N GLU A 16 0.76 -6.56 1.32
CA GLU A 16 0.58 -8.01 1.29
C GLU A 16 -0.74 -8.36 0.58
N THR A 17 -1.84 -7.68 0.94
CA THR A 17 -3.15 -7.86 0.26
C THR A 17 -3.08 -7.52 -1.23
N VAL A 18 -2.32 -6.48 -1.61
CA VAL A 18 -2.09 -6.12 -3.02
C VAL A 18 -1.40 -7.25 -3.77
N GLU A 19 -0.43 -7.92 -3.16
CA GLU A 19 0.28 -9.04 -3.76
C GLU A 19 -0.63 -10.28 -3.88
N ASP A 20 -1.41 -10.57 -2.84
CA ASP A 20 -2.40 -11.66 -2.87
C ASP A 20 -3.42 -11.47 -4.01
N LEU A 21 -3.86 -10.24 -4.25
CA LEU A 21 -4.76 -9.93 -5.37
C LEU A 21 -4.08 -10.15 -6.74
N ARG A 22 -2.78 -9.91 -6.87
CA ARG A 22 -2.04 -10.21 -8.12
C ARG A 22 -1.98 -11.71 -8.36
N VAL A 23 -1.59 -12.47 -7.35
CA VAL A 23 -1.55 -13.94 -7.41
C VAL A 23 -2.92 -14.50 -7.78
N LEU A 24 -3.99 -13.98 -7.18
CA LEU A 24 -5.35 -14.38 -7.52
C LEU A 24 -5.72 -14.04 -8.97
N ALA A 25 -5.35 -12.86 -9.47
CA ALA A 25 -5.60 -12.47 -10.85
C ALA A 25 -4.89 -13.40 -11.85
N ASP A 26 -3.65 -13.80 -11.55
CA ASP A 26 -2.88 -14.72 -12.38
C ASP A 26 -3.52 -16.12 -12.40
N GLN A 27 -3.94 -16.64 -11.24
CA GLN A 27 -4.65 -17.91 -11.15
C GLN A 27 -5.99 -17.91 -11.91
N LEU A 28 -6.75 -16.80 -11.82
CA LEU A 28 -7.99 -16.64 -12.56
C LEU A 28 -7.74 -16.56 -14.07
N MET A 29 -6.64 -15.96 -14.51
CA MET A 29 -6.26 -15.93 -15.92
C MET A 29 -5.89 -17.32 -16.43
N GLU A 30 -5.11 -18.08 -15.68
CA GLU A 30 -4.80 -19.47 -16.04
C GLU A 30 -6.09 -20.31 -16.16
N LEU A 31 -7.00 -20.17 -15.20
CA LEU A 31 -8.29 -20.84 -15.23
C LEU A 31 -9.14 -20.43 -16.45
N SER A 32 -9.16 -19.15 -16.82
CA SER A 32 -9.91 -18.69 -17.99
C SER A 32 -9.36 -19.28 -19.29
N LEU A 33 -8.04 -19.41 -19.40
CA LEU A 33 -7.38 -20.07 -20.53
C LEU A 33 -7.68 -21.57 -20.57
N GLU A 34 -7.70 -22.25 -19.43
CA GLU A 34 -8.11 -23.66 -19.36
C GLU A 34 -9.56 -23.88 -19.77
N MET A 35 -10.47 -23.01 -19.35
CA MET A 35 -11.88 -23.04 -19.77
C MET A 35 -12.00 -22.83 -21.28
N ALA A 36 -11.26 -21.88 -21.85
CA ALA A 36 -11.25 -21.64 -23.28
C ALA A 36 -10.75 -22.85 -24.08
N LYS A 37 -9.71 -23.54 -23.59
CA LYS A 37 -9.21 -24.80 -24.20
C LYS A 37 -10.25 -25.93 -24.18
N LYS A 38 -11.18 -25.91 -23.23
CA LYS A 38 -12.29 -26.87 -23.11
C LYS A 38 -13.57 -26.42 -23.85
N ASP A 39 -13.48 -25.36 -24.67
CA ASP A 39 -14.59 -24.71 -25.38
C ASP A 39 -15.71 -24.15 -24.47
N LEU A 40 -15.40 -23.91 -23.20
CA LEU A 40 -16.28 -23.26 -22.21
C LEU A 40 -16.18 -21.73 -22.33
N ARG A 41 -16.62 -21.18 -23.47
CA ARG A 41 -16.35 -19.77 -23.84
C ARG A 41 -17.00 -18.74 -22.93
N ARG A 42 -18.23 -19.01 -22.45
CA ARG A 42 -18.95 -18.05 -21.59
C ARG A 42 -18.32 -17.97 -20.22
N GLU A 43 -17.95 -19.12 -19.66
CA GLU A 43 -17.25 -19.27 -18.40
C GLU A 43 -15.87 -18.61 -18.49
N ALA A 44 -15.10 -18.89 -19.54
CA ALA A 44 -13.81 -18.25 -19.80
C ALA A 44 -13.95 -16.71 -19.84
N GLN A 45 -14.94 -16.19 -20.58
CA GLN A 45 -15.17 -14.74 -20.65
C GLN A 45 -15.57 -14.15 -19.29
N SER A 46 -16.40 -14.86 -18.52
CA SER A 46 -16.78 -14.45 -17.16
C SER A 46 -15.56 -14.38 -16.24
N THR A 47 -14.73 -15.41 -16.25
CA THR A 47 -13.48 -15.48 -15.45
C THR A 47 -12.51 -14.37 -15.86
N THR A 48 -12.34 -14.09 -17.16
CA THR A 48 -11.51 -12.96 -17.62
C THR A 48 -12.01 -11.61 -17.11
N ARG A 49 -13.33 -11.40 -17.02
CA ARG A 49 -13.88 -10.17 -16.40
C ARG A 49 -13.57 -10.09 -14.90
N MET A 50 -13.53 -11.22 -14.20
CA MET A 50 -13.12 -11.26 -12.80
C MET A 50 -11.65 -10.86 -12.65
N VAL A 51 -10.76 -11.32 -13.55
CA VAL A 51 -9.35 -10.89 -13.57
C VAL A 51 -9.24 -9.37 -13.63
N LEU A 52 -9.96 -8.72 -14.57
CA LEU A 52 -9.95 -7.26 -14.70
C LEU A 52 -10.44 -6.57 -13.42
N THR A 53 -11.51 -7.09 -12.81
CA THR A 53 -12.02 -6.56 -11.54
C THR A 53 -10.99 -6.65 -10.42
N VAL A 54 -10.29 -7.78 -10.31
CA VAL A 54 -9.26 -7.99 -9.27
C VAL A 54 -8.09 -7.04 -9.50
N GLN A 55 -7.63 -6.87 -10.75
CA GLN A 55 -6.56 -5.94 -11.10
C GLN A 55 -6.93 -4.48 -10.82
N GLU A 56 -8.18 -4.08 -11.08
CA GLU A 56 -8.65 -2.73 -10.71
C GLU A 56 -8.63 -2.52 -9.19
N ARG A 57 -9.06 -3.52 -8.41
CA ARG A 57 -9.02 -3.46 -6.94
C ARG A 57 -7.60 -3.40 -6.41
N GLU A 58 -6.70 -4.21 -6.97
CA GLU A 58 -5.26 -4.19 -6.67
C GLU A 58 -4.67 -2.80 -6.88
N ALA A 59 -4.93 -2.19 -8.04
CA ALA A 59 -4.41 -0.87 -8.38
C ALA A 59 -4.94 0.23 -7.45
N VAL A 60 -6.21 0.17 -7.07
CA VAL A 60 -6.81 1.09 -6.10
C VAL A 60 -6.18 0.92 -4.72
N LEU A 61 -6.03 -0.31 -4.25
CA LEU A 61 -5.47 -0.61 -2.94
C LEU A 61 -4.01 -0.17 -2.84
N ARG A 62 -3.21 -0.44 -3.87
CA ARG A 62 -1.82 0.04 -3.99
C ARG A 62 -1.73 1.56 -3.87
N LYS A 63 -2.58 2.30 -4.59
CA LYS A 63 -2.67 3.77 -4.48
C LYS A 63 -3.03 4.24 -3.07
N HIS A 64 -3.82 3.47 -2.31
CA HIS A 64 -4.13 3.79 -0.92
C HIS A 64 -2.94 3.52 0.01
N ALA A 65 -2.26 2.39 -0.14
CA ALA A 65 -1.04 2.05 0.61
C ALA A 65 0.06 3.10 0.39
N ASP A 66 0.29 3.50 -0.87
CA ASP A 66 1.24 4.55 -1.26
C ASP A 66 0.93 5.89 -0.56
N ARG A 67 -0.35 6.29 -0.55
CA ARG A 67 -0.78 7.54 0.09
C ARG A 67 -0.57 7.50 1.59
N LEU A 68 -0.93 6.40 2.25
CA LEU A 68 -0.73 6.22 3.69
C LEU A 68 0.76 6.27 4.06
N SER A 69 1.61 5.63 3.27
CA SER A 69 3.06 5.64 3.44
C SER A 69 3.64 7.06 3.29
N LYS A 70 3.31 7.75 2.19
CA LYS A 70 3.80 9.12 1.91
C LYS A 70 3.37 10.13 2.98
N THR A 71 2.10 10.11 3.39
CA THR A 71 1.59 10.98 4.46
C THR A 71 2.29 10.68 5.79
N GLY A 72 2.54 9.40 6.09
CA GLY A 72 3.33 9.00 7.26
C GLY A 72 4.75 9.56 7.26
N ASN A 73 5.41 9.58 6.10
CA ASN A 73 6.77 10.12 5.92
C ASN A 73 6.81 11.65 6.05
N LEU A 74 5.83 12.35 5.48
CA LEU A 74 5.71 13.81 5.62
C LEU A 74 5.53 14.20 7.09
N GLY A 75 4.62 13.54 7.81
CA GLY A 75 4.43 13.79 9.24
C GLY A 75 5.68 13.54 10.07
N ARG A 76 6.49 12.52 9.70
CA ARG A 76 7.80 12.26 10.35
C ARG A 76 8.75 13.44 10.13
N ARG A 77 8.99 13.85 8.87
CA ARG A 77 9.89 14.97 8.55
C ARG A 77 9.52 16.27 9.25
N VAL A 78 8.22 16.59 9.31
CA VAL A 78 7.75 17.79 10.02
C VAL A 78 8.03 17.70 11.52
N THR A 79 7.78 16.54 12.13
CA THR A 79 8.04 16.34 13.58
C THR A 79 9.53 16.44 13.88
N ASP A 80 10.37 15.82 13.06
CA ASP A 80 11.82 15.82 13.21
C ASP A 80 12.37 17.26 13.10
N HIS A 81 11.90 18.05 12.11
CA HIS A 81 12.28 19.46 11.98
C HIS A 81 11.82 20.34 13.14
N LEU A 82 10.63 20.10 13.72
CA LEU A 82 10.18 20.83 14.90
C LEU A 82 11.06 20.49 16.12
N GLN A 83 11.47 19.23 16.26
CA GLN A 83 12.34 18.79 17.34
C GLN A 83 13.77 19.34 17.19
N GLU A 84 14.32 19.37 15.98
CA GLU A 84 15.61 20.02 15.67
C GLU A 84 15.59 21.51 16.02
N ARG A 85 14.53 22.24 15.63
CA ARG A 85 14.38 23.66 15.99
C ARG A 85 14.25 23.89 17.50
N ALA A 86 13.50 23.03 18.20
CA ALA A 86 13.37 23.12 19.65
C ALA A 86 14.72 22.91 20.35
N LEU A 87 15.52 21.94 19.90
CA LEU A 87 16.86 21.67 20.44
C LEU A 87 17.85 22.81 20.16
N GLN A 88 17.79 23.42 18.97
CA GLN A 88 18.59 24.60 18.64
C GLN A 88 18.22 25.81 19.51
N ALA A 89 16.93 26.06 19.74
CA ALA A 89 16.47 27.15 20.60
C ALA A 89 16.90 27.00 22.07
N THR A 90 17.04 25.78 22.58
CA THR A 90 17.55 25.52 23.94
C THR A 90 19.07 25.51 24.04
N GLY A 91 19.79 25.34 22.92
CA GLY A 91 21.26 25.36 22.88
C GLY A 91 21.87 26.76 22.86
N ASP A 92 21.12 27.77 22.41
CA ASP A 92 21.55 29.18 22.36
C ASP A 92 21.41 29.93 23.70
N THR A 93 20.86 29.29 24.74
CA THR A 93 20.83 29.82 26.11
C THR A 93 21.93 29.19 26.97
N GLY A 94 23.19 29.25 26.53
CA GLY A 94 24.37 29.03 27.37
C GLY A 94 24.77 30.33 28.09
N PRO A 95 25.31 30.28 29.32
CA PRO A 95 25.37 31.44 30.20
C PRO A 95 26.32 32.50 29.62
N MET A 96 25.81 33.72 29.46
CA MET A 96 26.67 34.90 29.29
C MET A 96 27.53 35.02 30.56
N ALA A 97 28.84 34.85 30.39
CA ALA A 97 29.86 35.14 31.38
C ALA A 97 30.01 36.65 31.59
#